data_AF-F4QGC9-F1
#
_entry.id   AF-F4QGC9-F1
#
_cell.length_a   1.000
_cell.length_b   1.000
_cell.length_c   1.000
_cell.angle_alpha   90.00
_cell.angle_beta   90.00
_cell.angle_gamma   90.00
#
_symmetry.space_group_name_H-M   'P 1'
#
loop_
_entity.id
_entity.type
_entity.pdbx_description
1 polymer ?
#
loop_
_entity_poly.entity_id
_entity_poly.type
_entity_poly.pdbx_seq_one_letter_code
_entity_poly.pdbx_strand_id
1 'polypeptide(L)'
;MSYWRAACESLIAELVKDLPDDATMADRKAALKGKGWPAHQNTSWGRKMWGRCCKEYLAKFGPVKKVTAFHRYSPITGQYEMVDLNALRREGGAA
;
A
#
# COMPACT_ATOMS: atom_id res chain seq x y z
N MET A 1 -6.22 -7.38 -19.08
CA MET A 1 -5.36 -7.36 -17.87
C MET A 1 -3.89 -7.45 -18.30
N SER A 2 -2.96 -6.80 -17.60
CA SER A 2 -1.52 -6.94 -17.91
C SER A 2 -0.99 -8.28 -17.37
N TYR A 3 -0.04 -8.90 -18.10
CA TYR A 3 0.64 -10.13 -17.68
C TYR A 3 1.17 -10.05 -16.24
N TRP A 4 1.84 -8.94 -15.89
CA TRP A 4 2.40 -8.72 -14.56
C TRP A 4 1.36 -8.73 -13.45
N ARG A 5 0.18 -8.17 -13.72
CA ARG A 5 -0.91 -8.15 -12.74
C ARG A 5 -1.48 -9.55 -12.54
N ALA A 6 -1.75 -10.27 -13.62
CA ALA A 6 -2.24 -11.64 -13.56
C ALA A 6 -1.27 -12.56 -12.80
N ALA A 7 0.03 -12.49 -13.11
CA ALA A 7 1.07 -13.26 -12.43
C ALA A 7 1.14 -12.95 -10.92
N CYS A 8 1.02 -11.67 -10.53
CA CYS A 8 1.00 -11.28 -9.12
C CYS A 8 -0.27 -11.77 -8.41
N GLU A 9 -1.44 -11.65 -9.03
CA GLU A 9 -2.72 -12.07 -8.44
C GLU A 9 -2.78 -13.59 -8.25
N SER A 10 -2.36 -14.37 -9.25
CA SER A 10 -2.24 -15.83 -9.14
C SER A 10 -1.28 -16.24 -8.02
N LEU A 11 -0.10 -15.61 -7.94
CA LEU A 11 0.88 -15.94 -6.91
C LEU A 11 0.39 -15.55 -5.51
N ILE A 12 -0.27 -14.40 -5.35
CA ILE A 12 -0.85 -14.01 -4.06
C ILE A 12 -1.90 -15.03 -3.63
N ALA A 13 -2.80 -15.45 -4.53
CA ALA A 13 -3.81 -16.46 -4.22
C ALA A 13 -3.17 -17.78 -3.74
N GLU A 14 -2.12 -18.25 -4.41
CA GLU A 14 -1.39 -19.46 -4.00
C GLU A 14 -0.70 -19.31 -2.63
N LEU A 15 -0.13 -18.14 -2.35
CA LEU A 15 0.61 -17.91 -1.09
C LEU A 15 -0.28 -17.75 0.13
N VAL A 16 -1.56 -17.40 -0.07
CA VAL A 16 -2.49 -17.09 1.01
C VAL A 16 -3.63 -18.09 1.12
N LYS A 17 -3.67 -19.13 0.26
CA LYS A 17 -4.71 -20.16 0.27
C LYS A 17 -4.81 -20.91 1.60
N ASP A 18 -3.68 -21.11 2.26
CA ASP A 18 -3.58 -21.84 3.54
C ASP A 18 -3.68 -20.90 4.75
N LEU A 19 -3.85 -19.58 4.53
CA LEU A 19 -4.00 -18.64 5.64
C LEU A 19 -5.45 -18.64 6.13
N PRO A 20 -5.69 -18.84 7.44
CA PRO A 20 -7.04 -18.75 7.97
C PRO A 20 -7.56 -17.30 7.94
N ASP A 21 -8.89 -17.16 7.99
CA ASP A 21 -9.56 -15.85 7.88
C ASP A 21 -9.25 -14.93 9.08
N ASP A 22 -8.96 -15.51 10.24
CA ASP A 22 -8.56 -14.82 11.47
C ASP A 22 -7.07 -14.43 11.51
N ALA A 23 -6.27 -14.85 10.51
CA ALA A 23 -4.85 -14.55 10.48
C ALA A 23 -4.58 -13.04 10.54
N THR A 24 -3.60 -12.66 11.34
CA THR A 24 -3.31 -11.26 11.61
C THR A 24 -2.69 -10.57 10.38
N MET A 25 -2.71 -9.23 10.38
CA MET A 25 -1.99 -8.45 9.37
C MET A 25 -0.49 -8.74 9.33
N ALA A 26 0.12 -9.18 10.44
CA ALA A 26 1.52 -9.57 10.48
C ALA A 26 1.74 -10.88 9.72
N ASP A 27 0.86 -11.87 9.93
CA ASP A 27 0.91 -13.17 9.27
C ASP A 27 0.68 -13.03 7.76
N ARG A 28 -0.29 -12.21 7.37
CA ARG A 28 -0.55 -11.89 5.95
C ARG A 28 0.65 -11.22 5.28
N LYS A 29 1.37 -10.33 5.97
CA LYS A 29 2.61 -9.74 5.46
C LYS A 29 3.74 -10.76 5.38
N ALA A 30 3.87 -11.62 6.39
CA ALA A 30 4.88 -12.67 6.44
C ALA A 30 4.68 -13.68 5.29
N ALA A 31 3.43 -14.02 4.97
CA ALA A 31 3.09 -14.90 3.86
C ALA A 31 3.60 -14.40 2.51
N LEU A 32 3.64 -13.08 2.30
CA LEU A 32 4.05 -12.43 1.04
C LEU A 32 5.52 -12.02 1.00
N LYS A 33 6.16 -11.81 2.14
CA LYS A 33 7.52 -11.26 2.24
C LYS A 33 8.53 -12.19 1.59
N GLY A 34 9.32 -11.67 0.64
CA GLY A 34 10.40 -12.41 -0.03
C GLY A 34 9.95 -13.43 -1.09
N LYS A 35 8.64 -13.67 -1.24
CA LYS A 35 8.11 -14.71 -2.15
C LYS A 35 7.72 -14.18 -3.54
N GLY A 36 7.99 -12.93 -3.86
CA GLY A 36 7.54 -12.29 -5.09
C GLY A 36 8.31 -12.69 -6.37
N TRP A 37 9.45 -13.38 -6.24
CA TRP A 37 10.34 -13.67 -7.38
C TRP A 37 9.64 -14.33 -8.58
N PRO A 38 8.76 -15.35 -8.40
CA PRO A 38 8.06 -15.98 -9.52
C PRO A 38 7.17 -15.02 -10.31
N ALA A 39 6.61 -13.99 -9.66
CA ALA A 39 5.75 -13.01 -10.32
C ALA A 39 6.54 -11.87 -10.99
N HIS A 40 7.67 -11.45 -10.40
CA HIS A 40 8.40 -10.28 -10.90
C HIS A 40 9.64 -10.60 -11.75
N GLN A 41 10.18 -11.83 -11.71
CA GLN A 41 11.34 -12.29 -12.50
C GLN A 41 12.52 -11.32 -12.49
N ASN A 42 12.78 -10.73 -11.33
CA ASN A 42 13.77 -9.67 -11.12
C ASN A 42 13.69 -8.41 -12.05
N THR A 43 12.55 -8.17 -12.69
CA THR A 43 12.36 -6.96 -13.52
C THR A 43 11.97 -5.75 -12.67
N SER A 44 12.38 -4.55 -13.07
CA SER A 44 12.03 -3.31 -12.36
C SER A 44 10.51 -3.07 -12.34
N TRP A 45 9.84 -3.33 -13.46
CA TRP A 45 8.39 -3.18 -13.54
C TRP A 45 7.64 -4.25 -12.74
N GLY A 46 8.09 -5.51 -12.81
CA GLY A 46 7.52 -6.60 -12.02
C GLY A 46 7.64 -6.34 -10.51
N ARG A 47 8.80 -5.85 -10.03
CA ARG A 47 8.97 -5.50 -8.60
C ARG A 47 8.01 -4.40 -8.15
N LYS A 48 7.82 -3.37 -8.99
CA LYS A 48 6.84 -2.30 -8.75
C LYS A 48 5.42 -2.85 -8.70
N MET A 49 5.07 -3.75 -9.63
CA MET A 49 3.75 -4.37 -9.68
C MET A 49 3.49 -5.27 -8.47
N TRP A 50 4.46 -6.10 -8.08
CA TRP A 50 4.37 -6.95 -6.87
C TRP A 50 4.06 -6.12 -5.62
N GLY A 51 4.81 -5.04 -5.42
CA GLY A 51 4.56 -4.13 -4.30
C GLY A 51 3.17 -3.49 -4.33
N ARG A 52 2.60 -3.24 -5.51
CA ARG A 52 1.23 -2.73 -5.67
C ARG A 52 0.19 -3.80 -5.33
N CYS A 53 0.29 -5.00 -5.93
CA CYS A 53 -0.65 -6.09 -5.70
C CYS A 53 -0.67 -6.53 -4.23
N CYS A 54 0.49 -6.59 -3.56
CA CYS A 54 0.56 -6.85 -2.13
C CYS A 54 -0.18 -5.80 -1.29
N LYS A 55 -0.06 -4.51 -1.63
CA LYS A 55 -0.80 -3.44 -0.94
C LYS A 55 -2.30 -3.57 -1.17
N GLU A 56 -2.72 -3.85 -2.40
CA GLU A 56 -4.13 -4.04 -2.76
C GLU A 56 -4.74 -5.25 -2.04
N TYR A 57 -4.01 -6.36 -1.90
CA TYR A 57 -4.42 -7.51 -1.10
C TYR A 57 -4.53 -7.16 0.39
N LEU A 58 -3.48 -6.57 0.98
CA LEU A 58 -3.45 -6.22 2.40
C LEU A 58 -4.48 -5.16 2.79
N ALA A 59 -4.86 -4.28 1.87
CA ALA A 59 -5.91 -3.28 2.09
C ALA A 59 -7.29 -3.89 2.35
N LYS A 60 -7.51 -5.16 1.99
CA LYS A 60 -8.76 -5.88 2.27
C LYS A 60 -8.90 -6.27 3.74
N PHE A 61 -7.79 -6.36 4.49
CA PHE A 61 -7.75 -6.94 5.84
C PHE A 61 -7.38 -5.93 6.94
N GLY A 62 -7.09 -4.67 6.61
CA GLY A 62 -6.72 -3.70 7.62
C GLY A 62 -6.77 -2.25 7.15
N PRO A 63 -6.74 -1.30 8.10
CA PRO A 63 -6.83 0.12 7.79
C PRO A 63 -5.58 0.57 7.02
N VAL A 64 -5.80 1.15 5.84
CA VAL A 64 -4.74 1.83 5.09
C VAL A 64 -4.31 3.03 5.92
N LYS A 65 -3.10 3.03 6.49
CA LYS A 65 -2.52 4.25 7.09
C LYS A 65 -2.37 5.28 5.99
N LYS A 66 -3.35 6.18 5.86
CA LYS A 66 -3.23 7.38 5.04
C LYS A 66 -2.20 8.26 5.72
N VAL A 67 -1.21 8.72 4.98
CA VAL A 67 -0.38 9.83 5.43
C VAL A 67 -1.32 11.03 5.42
N THR A 68 -1.80 11.42 6.58
CA THR A 68 -2.74 12.53 6.74
C THR A 68 -2.01 13.82 7.05
N ALA A 69 -0.72 13.78 7.38
CA ALA A 69 0.03 14.97 7.70
C ALA A 69 1.42 14.99 7.09
N PHE A 70 1.88 16.19 6.71
CA PHE A 70 3.22 16.45 6.23
C PHE A 70 3.75 17.76 6.83
N HIS A 71 5.08 17.86 6.97
CA HIS A 71 5.71 19.13 7.32
C HIS A 71 5.77 20.04 6.09
N ARG A 72 5.27 21.26 6.22
CA ARG A 72 5.37 22.31 5.20
C ARG A 72 6.09 23.51 5.81
N TYR A 73 7.01 24.11 5.07
CA TYR A 73 7.60 25.38 5.46
C TYR A 73 6.58 26.53 5.31
N SER A 74 6.39 27.30 6.37
CA SER A 74 5.56 28.50 6.40
C SER A 74 6.45 29.74 6.27
N PRO A 75 6.36 30.51 5.18
CA PRO A 75 7.16 31.71 4.99
C PRO A 75 6.71 32.89 5.87
N ILE A 76 5.53 32.80 6.49
CA ILE A 76 4.99 33.85 7.37
C ILE A 76 5.60 33.72 8.76
N THR A 77 5.68 32.49 9.29
CA THR A 77 6.22 32.21 10.62
C THR A 77 7.71 31.87 10.59
N GLY A 78 8.25 31.54 9.41
CA GLY A 78 9.63 31.11 9.24
C GLY A 78 9.92 29.68 9.75
N GLN A 79 8.87 28.89 10.03
CA GLN A 79 8.98 27.58 10.67
C GLN A 79 8.35 26.47 9.82
N TYR A 80 8.68 25.21 10.14
CA TYR A 80 7.97 24.05 9.59
C TYR A 80 6.73 23.77 10.43
N GLU A 81 5.58 23.73 9.77
CA GLU A 81 4.29 23.47 10.38
C GLU A 81 3.77 22.10 9.94
N MET A 82 3.10 21.40 10.85
CA MET A 82 2.39 20.16 10.55
C MET A 82 1.07 20.48 9.88
N VAL A 83 0.92 20.09 8.61
CA VAL A 83 -0.29 20.29 7.83
C VAL A 83 -1.07 18.98 7.78
N ASP A 84 -2.28 18.96 8.34
CA ASP A 84 -3.22 17.85 8.20
C ASP A 84 -4.05 18.00 6.90
N LEU A 85 -3.85 17.08 5.96
CA LEU A 85 -4.57 16.97 4.69
C LEU A 85 -6.08 16.77 4.87
N ASN A 86 -6.53 16.18 5.98
CA ASN A 86 -7.95 16.03 6.24
C ASN A 86 -8.60 17.37 6.63
N ALA A 87 -7.86 18.26 7.30
CA ALA A 87 -8.34 19.60 7.65
C ALA A 87 -8.50 20.45 6.38
N LEU A 88 -7.49 20.47 5.51
CA LEU A 88 -7.52 21.22 4.23
C LEU A 88 -8.69 20.82 3.32
N ARG A 89 -9.08 19.54 3.31
CA ARG A 89 -10.20 19.06 2.48
C ARG A 89 -11.57 19.57 2.96
N ARG A 90 -11.74 19.83 4.26
CA ARG A 90 -13.01 20.35 4.81
C ARG A 90 -13.21 21.84 4.48
N GLU A 91 -12.12 22.57 4.37
CA GLU A 91 -12.13 24.02 4.10
C GLU A 91 -12.27 24.32 2.59
N GLY A 92 -11.84 23.41 1.71
CA GLY A 92 -12.00 23.55 0.25
C GLY A 92 -13.34 23.07 -0.32
N GLY A 93 -14.31 22.71 0.52
CA GLY A 93 -15.63 22.18 0.14
C GLY A 93 -16.79 23.17 0.28
N ALA A 94 -16.49 24.47 0.31
CA ALA A 94 -17.47 25.54 0.24
C ALA A 94 -17.09 26.48 -0.90
N ALA A 95 -17.52 26.12 -2.11
CA ALA A 95 -17.58 27.01 -3.27
C ALA A 95 -18.85 26.66 -4.05
#